data_AF-A0A537SZQ2-F1
#
_entry.id   AF-A0A537SZQ2-F1
#
_cell.length_a   1.000
_cell.length_b   1.000
_cell.length_c   1.000
_cell.angle_alpha   90.00
_cell.angle_beta   90.00
_cell.angle_gamma   90.00
#
_symmetry.space_group_name_H-M   'P 1'
#
loop_
_entity.id
_entity.type
_entity.pdbx_description
1 polymer ?
#
loop_
_entity_poly.entity_id
_entity_poly.type
_entity_poly.pdbx_seq_one_letter_code
_entity_poly.pdbx_strand_id
1 'polypeptide(L)'
;MGDAVMIEGSGVLTTCRSWIFFTSCTTHKVRLPERVAAGDRVNLSYGSNPKNYTFEIALIRLDGDACTLMSESSRSDGEGEKIEVARCGPFPDGRAQAR
;
A
#
# COMPACT_ATOMS: atom_id res chain seq x y z
N MET A 1 13.86 -6.25 10.77
CA MET A 1 12.75 -7.15 10.39
C MET A 1 11.55 -6.27 10.13
N GLY A 2 11.11 -6.16 8.87
CA GLY A 2 9.98 -5.30 8.49
C GLY A 2 8.65 -6.00 8.72
N ASP A 3 7.64 -5.25 9.15
CA ASP A 3 6.26 -5.70 9.19
C ASP A 3 5.84 -6.22 7.81
N ALA A 4 5.36 -7.46 7.75
CA ALA A 4 4.84 -8.10 6.55
C ALA A 4 3.37 -8.47 6.75
N VAL A 5 2.57 -8.32 5.69
CA VAL A 5 1.14 -8.61 5.70
C VAL A 5 0.74 -9.49 4.52
N MET A 6 -0.28 -10.31 4.76
CA MET A 6 -1.00 -11.04 3.72
C MET A 6 -2.14 -10.17 3.20
N ILE A 7 -2.33 -10.11 1.88
CA ILE A 7 -3.35 -9.29 1.23
C ILE A 7 -4.26 -10.18 0.38
N GLU A 8 -5.58 -9.98 0.49
CA GLU A 8 -6.54 -10.61 -0.42
C GLU A 8 -6.69 -9.82 -1.73
N GLY A 9 -5.66 -9.96 -2.57
CA GLY A 9 -5.69 -9.74 -4.03
C GLY A 9 -5.79 -8.31 -4.56
N SER A 10 -6.48 -7.38 -3.88
CA SER A 10 -6.71 -6.03 -4.41
C SER A 10 -6.73 -4.93 -3.37
N GLY A 11 -6.39 -3.72 -3.82
CA GLY A 11 -6.44 -2.52 -3.00
C GLY A 11 -6.81 -1.29 -3.83
N VAL A 12 -6.97 -0.17 -3.14
CA VAL A 12 -7.24 1.15 -3.72
C VAL A 12 -6.01 2.02 -3.55
N LEU A 13 -5.31 2.26 -4.66
CA LEU A 13 -4.20 3.20 -4.73
C LEU A 13 -4.76 4.63 -4.80
N THR A 14 -4.39 5.46 -3.85
CA THR A 14 -4.61 6.91 -3.88
C THR A 14 -3.29 7.58 -4.23
N THR A 15 -3.27 8.31 -5.34
CA THR A 15 -2.14 9.16 -5.72
C THR A 15 -2.58 10.61 -5.71
N CYS A 16 -1.82 11.47 -5.03
CA CYS A 16 -2.05 12.90 -5.01
C CYS A 16 -0.93 13.59 -5.76
N ARG A 17 -1.28 14.53 -6.64
CA ARG A 17 -0.35 15.40 -7.34
C ARG A 17 -0.62 16.84 -6.92
N SER A 18 0.40 17.45 -6.32
CA SER A 18 0.38 18.88 -6.04
C SER A 18 0.82 19.65 -7.30
N TRP A 19 -0.06 20.50 -7.79
CA TRP A 19 0.27 21.56 -8.73
C TRP A 19 0.42 22.87 -7.97
N ILE A 20 1.10 23.86 -8.57
CA ILE A 20 1.47 25.15 -7.95
C ILE A 20 0.31 25.87 -7.24
N PHE A 21 -0.95 25.62 -7.63
CA PHE A 21 -2.14 26.26 -7.04
C PHE A 21 -3.19 25.29 -6.46
N PHE A 22 -3.03 23.97 -6.61
CA PHE A 22 -4.02 23.00 -6.12
C PHE A 22 -3.46 21.58 -6.05
N THR A 23 -3.91 20.82 -5.06
CA THR A 23 -3.66 19.36 -4.96
C THR A 23 -4.83 18.61 -5.60
N SER A 24 -4.52 17.66 -6.49
CA SER A 24 -5.52 16.76 -7.08
C SER A 24 -5.18 15.32 -6.72
N CYS A 25 -6.14 14.61 -6.11
CA CYS A 25 -6.00 13.21 -5.75
C CYS A 25 -6.88 12.34 -6.64
N THR A 26 -6.32 11.20 -7.07
CA THR A 26 -7.02 10.20 -7.88
C THR A 26 -6.91 8.83 -7.22
N THR A 27 -7.99 8.07 -7.30
CA THR A 27 -8.08 6.72 -6.73
C THR A 27 -8.18 5.68 -7.84
N HIS A 28 -7.37 4.63 -7.77
CA HIS A 28 -7.32 3.56 -8.75
C HIS A 28 -7.38 2.20 -8.06
N LYS A 29 -8.18 1.28 -8.60
CA LYS A 29 -8.14 -0.12 -8.17
C LYS A 29 -6.88 -0.78 -8.71
N VAL A 30 -6.12 -1.40 -7.83
CA VAL A 30 -4.86 -2.09 -8.16
C VAL A 30 -4.91 -3.53 -7.66
N ARG A 31 -4.22 -4.42 -8.37
CA ARG A 31 -3.94 -5.77 -7.88
C ARG A 31 -2.63 -5.76 -7.10
N LEU A 32 -2.64 -6.43 -5.97
CA LEU A 32 -1.49 -6.55 -5.09
C LEU A 32 -1.06 -8.01 -5.04
N PRO A 33 0.24 -8.28 -4.86
CA PRO A 33 0.69 -9.62 -4.55
C PRO A 33 0.12 -10.06 -3.19
N GLU A 34 0.00 -11.37 -3.00
CA GLU A 34 -0.60 -11.96 -1.80
C GLU A 34 0.17 -11.63 -0.53
N ARG A 35 1.47 -11.29 -0.66
CA ARG A 35 2.34 -10.92 0.45
C ARG A 35 3.11 -9.66 0.10
N VAL A 36 3.18 -8.74 1.05
CA VAL A 36 4.02 -7.55 0.98
C VAL A 36 4.68 -7.25 2.33
N ALA A 37 5.84 -6.62 2.30
CA ALA A 37 6.55 -6.15 3.47
C ALA A 37 6.99 -4.68 3.32
N ALA A 38 7.25 -4.01 4.44
CA ALA A 38 7.95 -2.73 4.41
C ALA A 38 9.35 -2.90 3.78
N GLY A 39 9.67 -2.06 2.81
CA GLY A 39 10.84 -2.14 1.94
C GLY A 39 10.58 -2.80 0.58
N ASP A 40 9.42 -3.45 0.39
CA ASP A 40 9.10 -4.08 -0.89
C ASP A 40 8.74 -3.06 -1.96
N ARG A 41 9.07 -3.41 -3.21
CA ARG A 41 8.67 -2.69 -4.41
C ARG A 41 7.61 -3.51 -5.14
N VAL A 42 6.40 -2.98 -5.20
CA VAL A 42 5.27 -3.63 -5.85
C VAL A 42 4.97 -2.95 -7.18
N ASN A 43 4.96 -3.72 -8.26
CA ASN A 43 4.56 -3.24 -9.57
C ASN A 43 3.03 -3.31 -9.68
N LEU A 44 2.41 -2.14 -9.75
CA LEU A 44 0.98 -1.98 -9.91
C LEU A 44 0.66 -1.68 -11.37
N SER A 45 -0.45 -2.23 -11.85
CA SER A 45 -1.03 -1.90 -13.14
C SER A 45 -2.46 -1.43 -12.96
N TYR A 46 -2.79 -0.25 -13.47
CA TYR A 46 -4.13 0.32 -13.36
C TYR A 46 -4.53 1.15 -14.59
N GLY A 47 -5.85 1.33 -14.77
CA GLY A 47 -6.46 2.05 -15.90
C GLY A 47 -6.76 1.18 -17.12
N SER A 48 -7.54 1.72 -18.07
CA SER A 48 -7.94 1.02 -19.31
C SER A 48 -6.78 0.85 -20.32
N ASN A 49 -5.74 1.69 -20.21
CA ASN A 49 -4.44 1.47 -20.83
C ASN A 49 -3.45 1.24 -19.68
N PRO A 50 -3.02 -0.01 -19.41
CA PRO A 50 -2.36 -0.37 -18.16
C PRO A 50 -1.05 0.41 -18.03
N LYS A 51 -1.06 1.38 -17.12
CA LYS A 51 0.17 2.06 -16.71
C LYS A 51 0.83 1.21 -15.65
N ASN A 52 2.10 0.89 -15.87
CA ASN A 52 2.92 0.24 -14.84
C ASN A 52 3.49 1.31 -13.92
N TYR A 53 3.30 1.11 -12.63
CA TYR A 53 3.72 2.04 -11.60
C TYR A 53 4.31 1.24 -10.44
N THR A 54 5.56 1.53 -10.10
CA THR A 54 6.25 0.87 -9.00
C THR A 54 5.98 1.63 -7.71
N PHE A 55 5.24 1.01 -6.81
CA PHE A 55 4.98 1.53 -5.47
C PHE A 55 5.99 0.93 -4.48
N GLU A 56 6.75 1.77 -3.81
CA GLU A 56 7.68 1.36 -2.75
C GLU A 56 6.98 1.48 -1.39
N ILE A 57 6.86 0.34 -0.70
CA ILE A 57 6.17 0.27 0.57
C ILE A 57 7.13 0.73 1.66
N ALA A 58 6.90 1.90 2.22
CA ALA A 58 7.72 2.45 3.27
C ALA A 58 7.21 2.05 4.66
N LEU A 59 5.89 2.04 4.85
CA LEU A 59 5.22 1.69 6.09
C LEU A 59 3.95 0.87 5.80
N ILE A 60 3.63 -0.04 6.71
CA ILE A 60 2.37 -0.76 6.73
C ILE A 60 1.66 -0.45 8.05
N ARG A 61 0.41 0.01 7.98
CA ARG A 61 -0.46 0.19 9.14
C ARG A 61 -1.58 -0.83 9.07
N LEU A 62 -1.73 -1.64 10.12
CA LEU A 62 -2.86 -2.55 10.30
C LEU A 62 -3.96 -1.82 11.09
N ASP A 63 -5.20 -1.94 10.62
CA ASP A 63 -6.40 -1.41 11.25
C ASP A 63 -7.49 -2.50 11.20
N GLY A 64 -7.50 -3.37 12.22
CA GLY A 64 -8.34 -4.57 12.23
C GLY A 64 -7.99 -5.53 11.09
N ASP A 65 -8.99 -5.83 10.25
CA ASP A 65 -8.85 -6.65 9.03
C ASP A 65 -8.40 -5.83 7.80
N ALA A 66 -8.24 -4.51 7.93
CA ALA A 66 -7.77 -3.64 6.88
C ALA A 66 -6.31 -3.22 7.12
N CYS A 67 -5.65 -2.74 6.08
CA CYS A 67 -4.32 -2.20 6.18
C CYS A 67 -4.10 -1.10 5.14
N THR A 68 -3.23 -0.18 5.51
CA THR A 68 -2.78 0.91 4.65
C THR A 68 -1.29 0.74 4.38
N LEU A 69 -0.95 0.55 3.11
CA LEU A 69 0.43 0.60 2.63
C LEU A 69 0.74 2.05 2.27
N MET A 70 1.85 2.56 2.78
CA MET A 70 2.21 3.97 2.69
C MET A 70 3.58 4.08 2.05
N SER A 71 3.74 4.95 1.05
CA SER A 71 5.04 5.22 0.42
C SER A 71 5.84 6.26 1.23
N GLU A 72 7.11 6.47 0.90
CA GLU A 72 7.93 7.46 1.60
C GLU A 72 7.37 8.88 1.49
N SER A 73 6.78 9.24 0.35
CA SER A 73 6.16 10.55 0.15
C SER A 73 4.99 10.79 1.11
N SER A 74 4.36 9.73 1.63
CA SER A 74 3.25 9.86 2.60
C SER A 74 3.70 10.03 4.05
N ARG A 75 5.00 9.82 4.35
CA ARG A 75 5.54 9.98 5.71
C ARG A 75 5.80 11.43 6.11
N SER A 76 6.16 12.32 5.19
CA SER A 76 6.53 13.71 5.53
C SER A 76 5.35 14.66 5.65
N ASP A 77 4.32 14.53 4.80
CA ASP A 77 3.29 15.59 4.67
C ASP A 77 1.84 15.07 4.71
N GLY A 78 1.61 13.76 4.93
CA GLY A 78 0.25 13.19 4.99
C GLY A 78 -0.53 13.19 3.67
N GLU A 79 -0.03 13.87 2.64
CA GLU A 79 -0.58 13.97 1.27
C GLU A 79 0.11 13.02 0.27
N GLY A 80 0.85 12.02 0.74
CA GLY A 80 1.56 11.11 -0.16
C GLY A 80 0.74 9.90 -0.60
N GLU A 81 1.37 9.09 -1.45
CA GLU A 81 0.71 7.96 -2.09
C GLU A 81 0.46 6.83 -1.08
N LYS A 82 -0.76 6.30 -1.07
CA LYS A 82 -1.16 5.22 -0.17
C LYS A 82 -2.00 4.18 -0.89
N ILE A 83 -1.98 2.96 -0.40
CA ILE A 83 -2.82 1.87 -0.86
C ILE A 83 -3.62 1.35 0.30
N GLU A 84 -4.94 1.45 0.19
CA GLU A 84 -5.87 0.94 1.18
C GLU A 84 -6.35 -0.46 0.75
N VAL A 85 -6.16 -1.42 1.64
CA VAL A 85 -6.50 -2.82 1.43
C VAL A 85 -7.59 -3.18 2.44
N ALA A 86 -8.75 -3.61 1.95
CA ALA A 86 -9.90 -3.91 2.80
C ALA A 86 -9.76 -5.22 3.57
N ARG A 87 -8.91 -6.13 3.09
CA ARG A 87 -8.67 -7.44 3.69
C ARG A 87 -7.19 -7.77 3.68
N CYS A 88 -6.58 -7.65 4.84
CA CYS A 88 -5.23 -8.07 5.09
C CYS A 88 -5.03 -8.40 6.56
N GLY A 89 -4.05 -9.26 6.80
CA GLY A 89 -3.69 -9.71 8.12
C GLY A 89 -2.18 -9.75 8.28
N PRO A 90 -1.71 -9.85 9.53
CA PRO A 90 -0.30 -10.09 9.78
C PRO A 90 0.14 -11.35 9.05
N PHE A 91 1.29 -11.29 8.38
CA PHE A 91 1.91 -12.51 7.91
C PHE A 91 2.23 -13.36 9.15
N PRO A 92 1.82 -14.64 9.20
CA PRO A 92 2.18 -15.51 10.30
C PRO A 92 3.69 -15.76 10.23
N ASP A 93 4.46 -14.86 10.85
CA ASP A 93 5.80 -15.18 11.28
C ASP A 93 5.64 -16.31 12.29
N GLY A 94 6.21 -17.49 12.02
CA GLY A 94 6.12 -18.69 12.85
C GLY A 94 6.70 -18.54 14.28
N ARG A 95 6.85 -17.31 14.76
CA ARG A 95 7.40 -16.92 16.05
C ARG A 95 6.36 -16.40 17.05
N ALA A 96 5.07 -16.32 16.67
CA ALA A 96 4.00 -15.82 17.53
C ALA A 96 3.06 -16.90 18.10
N GLN A 97 3.52 -18.15 18.24
CA GLN A 97 2.84 -19.16 19.07
C GLN A 97 3.81 -19.76 20.09
N ALA A 98 4.19 -18.95 21.08
CA ALA A 98 4.76 -19.44 22.33
C ALA A 98 4.29 -18.52 23.46
N ARG A 99 3.09 -18.79 23.98
CA ARG A 99 2.76 -18.43 25.35
C ARG A 99 1.88 -19.49 25.99
#